data_AF-A0A377XR55-F1
#
_entry.id   AF-A0A377XR55-F1
#
_cell.length_a   1.000
_cell.length_b   1.000
_cell.length_c   1.000
_cell.angle_alpha   90.00
_cell.angle_beta   90.00
_cell.angle_gamma   90.00
#
_symmetry.space_group_name_H-M   'P 1'
#
loop_
_entity.id
_entity.type
_entity.pdbx_description
1 polymer ?
#
loop_
_entity_poly.entity_id
_entity_poly.type
_entity_poly.pdbx_seq_one_letter_code
_entity_poly.pdbx_strand_id
1 'polypeptide(L)'
;MAGNPFLLAPEVNTNPLLSDSWSRCQRYGLDPATEDFPRLGAGELADRLASHRGLQQLAQPVVEALSRQVADLQSVVILSDPDGLVLHTLGDTQALQKAQRVALAPGNLWSESGRGTNAIGTALAIDDGCEIDGRQHFLTRNQNLYCAAMPLQRPDGSIAGVLDISGPANFPPPAHLWLGKSGGKANWNICG
;
A
#
# COMPACT_ATOMS: atom_id res chain seq x y z
N MET A 1 24.56 5.32 -23.61
CA MET A 1 24.26 3.90 -23.31
C MET A 1 23.20 3.90 -22.22
N ALA A 2 21.94 3.65 -22.55
CA ALA A 2 20.90 3.52 -21.53
C ALA A 2 21.21 2.22 -20.75
N GLY A 3 21.46 2.35 -19.44
CA GLY A 3 21.63 1.18 -18.58
C GLY A 3 20.41 0.28 -18.67
N ASN A 4 20.60 -1.03 -18.48
CA ASN A 4 19.50 -1.98 -18.45
C ASN A 4 18.45 -1.51 -17.41
N PRO A 5 17.21 -1.16 -17.81
CA PRO A 5 16.19 -0.67 -16.89
C PRO A 5 15.77 -1.73 -15.86
N PHE A 6 16.18 -2.98 -16.06
CA PHE A 6 15.94 -4.11 -15.15
C PHE A 6 17.11 -4.42 -14.22
N LEU A 7 18.14 -3.57 -14.13
CA LEU A 7 19.12 -3.69 -13.05
C LEU A 7 18.41 -3.37 -11.72
N LEU A 8 17.93 -4.44 -11.09
CA LEU A 8 17.37 -4.43 -9.74
C LEU A 8 18.34 -3.71 -8.83
N ALA A 9 17.83 -2.76 -8.04
CA ALA A 9 18.64 -2.13 -7.01
C ALA A 9 19.21 -3.22 -6.08
N PRO A 10 20.42 -3.07 -5.53
CA PRO A 10 21.05 -4.11 -4.70
C PRO A 10 20.15 -4.60 -3.56
N GLU A 11 19.36 -3.70 -2.98
CA GLU A 11 18.36 -3.95 -1.94
C GLU A 11 17.20 -4.88 -2.37
N VAL A 12 16.84 -4.90 -3.65
CA VAL A 12 15.82 -5.80 -4.20
C VAL A 12 16.41 -7.19 -4.44
N ASN A 13 17.66 -7.26 -4.91
CA ASN A 13 18.33 -8.53 -5.22
C ASN A 13 18.65 -9.37 -3.97
N THR A 14 18.95 -8.73 -2.84
CA THR A 14 19.34 -9.44 -1.62
C THR A 14 18.15 -9.81 -0.73
N ASN A 15 16.94 -9.32 -1.04
CA ASN A 15 15.72 -9.62 -0.31
C ASN A 15 14.80 -10.51 -1.17
N PRO A 16 14.64 -11.80 -0.82
CA PRO A 16 13.81 -12.74 -1.60
C PRO A 16 12.37 -12.24 -1.82
N LEU A 17 11.74 -11.60 -0.82
CA LEU A 17 10.39 -11.05 -0.94
C LEU A 17 10.32 -9.98 -2.04
N LEU A 18 11.28 -9.07 -2.06
CA LEU A 18 11.34 -8.00 -3.07
C LEU A 18 11.66 -8.56 -4.46
N SER A 19 12.65 -9.46 -4.55
CA SER A 19 12.97 -10.13 -5.82
C SER A 19 11.78 -10.88 -6.41
N ASP A 20 11.01 -11.59 -5.58
CA ASP A 20 9.82 -12.32 -6.00
C ASP A 20 8.69 -11.37 -6.44
N SER A 21 8.46 -10.29 -5.70
CA SER A 21 7.49 -9.25 -6.05
C SER A 21 7.84 -8.58 -7.38
N TRP A 22 9.09 -8.15 -7.57
CA TRP A 22 9.55 -7.59 -8.85
C TRP A 22 9.41 -8.59 -10.00
N SER A 23 9.69 -9.87 -9.75
CA SER A 23 9.48 -10.94 -10.73
C SER A 23 8.01 -11.17 -11.08
N ARG A 24 7.07 -11.00 -10.13
CA ARG A 24 5.63 -10.97 -10.43
C ARG A 24 5.26 -9.76 -11.29
N CYS A 25 5.76 -8.57 -10.95
CA CYS A 25 5.51 -7.34 -11.71
C CYS A 25 5.95 -7.45 -13.18
N GLN A 26 7.13 -8.01 -13.43
CA GLN A 26 7.62 -8.28 -14.79
C GLN A 26 6.72 -9.28 -15.53
N ARG A 27 6.23 -10.34 -14.85
CA ARG A 27 5.30 -11.32 -15.43
C ARG A 27 3.93 -10.72 -15.74
N TYR A 28 3.51 -9.67 -15.04
CA TYR A 28 2.33 -8.88 -15.39
C TYR A 28 2.54 -7.96 -16.59
N GLY A 29 3.77 -7.87 -17.11
CA GLY A 29 4.11 -7.05 -18.27
C GLY A 29 4.29 -5.56 -17.93
N LEU A 30 4.49 -5.23 -16.65
CA LEU A 30 4.72 -3.84 -16.23
C LEU A 30 6.14 -3.39 -16.57
N ASP A 31 6.25 -2.11 -16.94
CA ASP A 31 7.52 -1.42 -17.12
C ASP A 31 7.75 -0.47 -15.92
N PRO A 32 8.95 -0.37 -15.33
CA PRO A 32 9.25 0.61 -14.29
C PRO A 32 8.92 2.08 -14.65
N ALA A 33 8.79 2.39 -15.94
CA ALA A 33 8.40 3.70 -16.48
C ALA A 33 6.89 3.82 -16.80
N THR A 34 6.06 2.81 -16.52
CA THR A 34 4.60 2.89 -16.72
C THR A 34 4.02 4.05 -15.89
N GLU A 35 3.20 4.89 -16.54
CA GLU A 35 2.53 6.04 -15.90
C GLU A 35 1.00 5.98 -15.92
N ASP A 36 0.41 5.11 -16.74
CA ASP A 36 -1.04 4.91 -16.80
C ASP A 36 -1.44 3.74 -15.91
N PHE A 37 -2.48 3.94 -15.10
CA PHE A 37 -2.82 3.01 -14.04
C PHE A 37 -4.32 2.80 -13.88
N PRO A 38 -4.75 1.60 -13.50
CA PRO A 38 -6.15 1.31 -13.32
C PRO A 38 -6.79 2.18 -12.23
N ARG A 39 -7.91 2.82 -12.59
CA ARG A 39 -8.79 3.54 -11.66
C ARG A 39 -10.24 3.28 -12.02
N LEU A 40 -11.09 3.20 -11.02
CA LEU A 40 -12.53 3.02 -11.22
C LEU A 40 -13.22 4.32 -11.65
N GLY A 41 -14.28 4.16 -12.45
CA GLY A 41 -15.24 5.22 -12.69
C GLY A 41 -16.04 5.57 -11.44
N ALA A 42 -16.70 6.73 -11.42
CA ALA A 42 -17.43 7.21 -10.23
C ALA A 42 -18.56 6.27 -9.78
N GLY A 43 -19.30 5.67 -10.72
CA GLY A 43 -20.37 4.71 -10.41
C GLY A 43 -19.82 3.42 -9.80
N GLU A 44 -18.82 2.83 -10.45
CA GLU A 44 -18.15 1.61 -9.96
C GLU A 44 -17.50 1.82 -8.59
N LEU A 45 -16.89 3.00 -8.36
CA LEU A 45 -16.36 3.36 -7.05
C LEU A 45 -17.45 3.43 -5.99
N ALA A 46 -18.61 4.03 -6.30
CA ALA A 46 -19.72 4.09 -5.35
C ALA A 46 -20.22 2.70 -4.96
N ASP A 47 -20.38 1.80 -5.93
CA ASP A 47 -20.77 0.40 -5.69
C ASP A 47 -19.73 -0.34 -4.86
N ARG A 48 -18.44 -0.08 -5.14
CA ARG A 48 -17.34 -0.70 -4.41
C ARG A 48 -17.25 -0.21 -2.97
N LEU A 49 -17.44 1.08 -2.73
CA LEU A 49 -17.52 1.66 -1.38
C LEU A 49 -18.72 1.12 -0.61
N ALA A 50 -19.88 0.97 -1.26
CA ALA A 50 -21.08 0.43 -0.64
C ALA A 50 -20.89 -1.05 -0.22
N SER A 51 -20.31 -1.87 -1.08
CA SER A 51 -20.04 -3.28 -0.79
C SER A 51 -19.01 -3.50 0.34
N HIS A 52 -18.15 -2.52 0.59
CA HIS A 52 -17.13 -2.57 1.65
C HIS A 52 -17.45 -1.68 2.86
N ARG A 53 -18.71 -1.28 3.05
CA ARG A 53 -19.09 -0.39 4.16
C ARG A 53 -18.79 -0.98 5.54
N GLY A 54 -19.00 -2.28 5.73
CA GLY A 54 -18.72 -2.96 7.01
C GLY A 54 -17.24 -2.91 7.38
N LEU A 55 -16.35 -3.16 6.42
CA LEU A 55 -14.90 -3.04 6.61
C LEU A 55 -14.52 -1.61 7.01
N GLN A 56 -15.00 -0.61 6.26
CA GLN A 56 -14.73 0.80 6.55
C GLN A 56 -15.15 1.18 7.97
N GLN A 57 -16.35 0.75 8.41
CA GLN A 57 -16.85 1.03 9.76
C GLN A 57 -15.99 0.38 10.85
N LEU A 58 -15.57 -0.87 10.66
CA LEU A 58 -14.74 -1.58 11.63
C LEU A 58 -13.31 -1.04 11.69
N ALA A 59 -12.74 -0.64 10.54
CA ALA A 59 -11.39 -0.09 10.46
C ALA A 59 -11.29 1.38 10.89
N GLN A 60 -12.41 2.12 10.92
CA GLN A 60 -12.42 3.57 11.18
C GLN A 60 -11.64 3.99 12.44
N PRO A 61 -11.84 3.37 13.64
CA PRO A 61 -11.16 3.80 14.85
C PRO A 61 -9.63 3.63 14.75
N VAL A 62 -9.21 2.57 14.06
CA VAL A 62 -7.80 2.25 13.80
C VAL A 62 -7.18 3.26 12.86
N VAL A 63 -7.86 3.54 11.74
CA VAL A 63 -7.41 4.50 10.72
C VAL A 63 -7.25 5.89 11.35
N GLU A 64 -8.21 6.32 12.16
CA GLU A 64 -8.15 7.59 12.88
C GLU A 64 -7.02 7.64 13.92
N ALA A 65 -6.81 6.56 14.67
CA ALA A 65 -5.75 6.50 15.67
C ALA A 65 -4.36 6.58 15.02
N LEU A 66 -4.13 5.83 13.95
CA LEU A 66 -2.88 5.87 13.20
C LEU A 66 -2.69 7.24 12.53
N SER A 67 -3.74 7.83 11.96
CA SER A 67 -3.64 9.14 11.31
C SER A 67 -3.18 10.22 12.29
N ARG A 68 -3.62 10.17 13.54
CA ARG A 68 -3.11 11.08 14.60
C ARG A 68 -1.64 10.83 14.94
N GLN A 69 -1.18 9.58 14.93
CA GLN A 69 0.22 9.23 15.22
C GLN A 69 1.18 9.66 14.10
N VAL A 70 0.70 9.70 12.85
CA VAL A 70 1.53 10.05 11.68
C VAL A 70 1.32 11.47 11.15
N ALA A 71 0.54 12.29 11.84
CA ALA A 71 0.18 13.64 11.41
C ALA A 71 1.41 14.51 11.15
N ASP A 72 2.38 14.50 12.07
CA ASP A 72 3.62 15.29 11.94
C ASP A 72 4.64 14.68 10.96
N LEU A 73 4.30 13.53 10.35
CA LEU A 73 5.17 12.76 9.47
C LEU A 73 4.85 12.95 8.00
N GLN A 74 3.99 13.91 7.66
CA GLN A 74 3.52 14.18 6.29
C GLN A 74 3.01 12.91 5.58
N SER A 75 2.45 12.00 6.36
CA SER A 75 2.04 10.66 5.94
C SER A 75 0.52 10.55 5.94
N VAL A 76 0.01 9.63 5.13
CA VAL A 76 -1.41 9.27 5.09
C VAL A 76 -1.60 7.84 5.57
N VAL A 77 -2.78 7.56 6.12
CA VAL A 77 -3.27 6.22 6.40
C VAL A 77 -4.29 5.85 5.35
N ILE A 78 -4.18 4.65 4.81
CA ILE A 78 -4.94 4.17 3.67
C ILE A 78 -5.62 2.87 4.03
N LEU A 79 -6.88 2.74 3.63
CA LEU A 79 -7.62 1.48 3.67
C LEU A 79 -7.92 1.06 2.24
N SER A 80 -7.48 -0.13 1.86
CA SER A 80 -7.87 -0.78 0.61
C SER A 80 -8.81 -1.95 0.83
N ASP A 81 -9.50 -2.35 -0.23
CA ASP A 81 -10.21 -3.63 -0.30
C ASP A 81 -9.22 -4.79 -0.59
N PRO A 82 -9.70 -6.05 -0.67
CA PRO A 82 -8.86 -7.23 -0.94
C PRO A 82 -8.22 -7.27 -2.33
N ASP A 83 -8.70 -6.46 -3.28
CA ASP A 83 -8.14 -6.36 -4.62
C ASP A 83 -7.07 -5.26 -4.70
N GLY A 84 -6.86 -4.52 -3.59
CA GLY A 84 -5.92 -3.41 -3.51
C GLY A 84 -6.51 -2.09 -4.01
N LEU A 85 -7.83 -1.98 -4.16
CA LEU A 85 -8.47 -0.70 -4.48
C LEU A 85 -8.53 0.16 -3.24
N VAL A 86 -8.00 1.38 -3.31
CA VAL A 86 -8.11 2.36 -2.23
C VAL A 86 -9.59 2.71 -2.00
N LEU A 87 -10.06 2.48 -0.78
CA LEU A 87 -11.41 2.84 -0.31
C LEU A 87 -11.39 4.17 0.45
N HIS A 88 -10.36 4.39 1.27
CA HIS A 88 -10.23 5.56 2.11
C HIS A 88 -8.78 6.00 2.24
N THR A 89 -8.57 7.31 2.36
CA THR A 89 -7.26 7.93 2.63
C THR A 89 -7.47 9.03 3.65
N LEU A 90 -6.76 8.96 4.77
CA LEU A 90 -6.83 9.91 5.88
C LEU A 90 -5.46 10.49 6.17
N GLY A 91 -5.39 11.81 6.35
CA GLY A 91 -4.17 12.53 6.71
C GLY A 91 -4.46 14.03 6.80
N ASP A 92 -3.44 14.82 7.13
CA ASP A 92 -3.59 16.28 7.11
C ASP A 92 -3.70 16.81 5.67
N THR A 93 -4.05 18.09 5.52
CA THR A 93 -4.24 18.71 4.19
C THR A 93 -2.99 18.60 3.31
N GLN A 94 -1.79 18.71 3.88
CA GLN A 94 -0.54 18.68 3.12
C GLN A 94 -0.20 17.26 2.65
N ALA A 95 -0.35 16.28 3.53
CA ALA A 95 -0.18 14.86 3.26
C ALA A 95 -1.19 14.39 2.20
N LEU A 96 -2.46 14.77 2.32
CA LEU A 96 -3.50 14.45 1.33
C LEU A 96 -3.20 15.04 -0.05
N GLN A 97 -2.71 16.27 -0.12
CA GLN A 97 -2.31 16.88 -1.39
C GLN A 97 -1.14 16.14 -2.05
N LYS A 98 -0.18 15.62 -1.26
CA LYS A 98 0.92 14.81 -1.77
C LYS A 98 0.44 13.43 -2.21
N ALA A 99 -0.38 12.77 -1.40
CA ALA A 99 -0.97 11.46 -1.67
C ALA A 99 -1.77 11.46 -2.99
N GLN A 100 -2.56 12.51 -3.25
CA GLN A 100 -3.29 12.65 -4.51
C GLN A 100 -2.37 12.69 -5.74
N ARG A 101 -1.18 13.30 -5.67
CA ARG A 101 -0.23 13.39 -6.80
C ARG A 101 0.36 12.04 -7.20
N VAL A 102 0.40 11.11 -6.25
CA VAL A 102 0.88 9.73 -6.45
C VAL A 102 -0.26 8.72 -6.58
N ALA A 103 -1.51 9.17 -6.72
CA ALA A 103 -2.70 8.30 -6.85
C ALA A 103 -3.04 7.44 -5.62
N LEU A 104 -2.65 7.88 -4.42
CA LEU A 104 -3.11 7.32 -3.15
C LEU A 104 -4.43 8.00 -2.75
N ALA A 105 -5.49 7.75 -3.52
CA ALA A 105 -6.83 8.30 -3.29
C ALA A 105 -7.91 7.28 -3.68
N PRO A 106 -9.13 7.38 -3.14
CA PRO A 106 -10.21 6.43 -3.43
C PRO A 106 -10.41 6.15 -4.92
N GLY A 107 -10.58 4.87 -5.25
CA GLY A 107 -10.78 4.40 -6.62
C GLY A 107 -9.52 4.11 -7.43
N ASN A 108 -8.34 4.27 -6.83
CA ASN A 108 -7.07 3.90 -7.45
C ASN A 108 -6.67 2.48 -7.04
N LEU A 109 -6.26 1.66 -8.01
CA LEU A 109 -5.82 0.29 -7.75
C LEU A 109 -4.32 0.23 -7.41
N TRP A 110 -3.97 -0.48 -6.35
CA TRP A 110 -2.59 -0.64 -5.87
C TRP A 110 -2.16 -2.11 -5.76
N SER A 111 -2.83 -3.02 -6.47
CA SER A 111 -2.33 -4.38 -6.69
C SER A 111 -0.96 -4.36 -7.38
N GLU A 112 -0.15 -5.41 -7.21
CA GLU A 112 1.11 -5.53 -7.94
C GLU A 112 0.91 -5.56 -9.46
N SER A 113 -0.21 -6.12 -9.93
CA SER A 113 -0.54 -6.14 -11.36
C SER A 113 -0.92 -4.77 -11.93
N GLY A 114 -1.38 -3.84 -11.10
CA GLY A 114 -1.78 -2.50 -11.52
C GLY A 114 -0.75 -1.41 -11.21
N ARG A 115 0.08 -1.58 -10.16
CA ARG A 115 1.01 -0.55 -9.65
C ARG A 115 2.42 -1.09 -9.35
N GLY A 116 2.72 -2.32 -9.76
CA GLY A 116 4.00 -2.96 -9.46
C GLY A 116 4.25 -3.14 -7.96
N THR A 117 5.48 -3.46 -7.58
CA THR A 117 5.90 -3.59 -6.17
C THR A 117 5.60 -2.31 -5.40
N ASN A 118 4.71 -2.42 -4.42
CA ASN A 118 4.28 -1.40 -3.48
C ASN A 118 3.73 -2.10 -2.22
N ALA A 119 3.63 -1.43 -1.08
CA ALA A 119 3.31 -2.13 0.17
C ALA A 119 1.90 -2.75 0.15
N ILE A 120 0.87 -2.07 -0.37
CA ILE A 120 -0.50 -2.61 -0.45
C ILE A 120 -0.55 -3.91 -1.27
N GLY A 121 -0.08 -3.85 -2.51
CA GLY A 121 -0.09 -4.99 -3.42
C GLY A 121 0.80 -6.13 -2.94
N THR A 122 1.96 -5.81 -2.36
CA THR A 122 2.90 -6.82 -1.87
C THR A 122 2.34 -7.53 -0.64
N ALA A 123 1.73 -6.79 0.29
CA ALA A 123 1.07 -7.36 1.47
C ALA A 123 -0.08 -8.32 1.08
N LEU A 124 -0.85 -7.97 0.06
CA LEU A 124 -1.87 -8.88 -0.52
C LEU A 124 -1.24 -10.15 -1.11
N ALA A 125 -0.13 -10.01 -1.83
CA ALA A 125 0.50 -11.14 -2.52
C ALA A 125 1.16 -12.14 -1.56
N ILE A 126 1.60 -11.70 -0.39
CA ILE A 126 2.28 -12.54 0.59
C ILE A 126 1.40 -12.94 1.79
N ASP A 127 0.18 -12.39 1.90
CA ASP A 127 -0.70 -12.53 3.07
C ASP A 127 0.01 -12.24 4.40
N ASP A 128 0.84 -11.20 4.39
CA ASP A 128 1.64 -10.75 5.53
C ASP A 128 2.04 -9.29 5.37
N GLY A 129 2.62 -8.72 6.43
CA GLY A 129 3.07 -7.36 6.47
C GLY A 129 4.36 -7.12 5.72
N CYS A 130 4.48 -5.95 5.10
CA CYS A 130 5.74 -5.53 4.51
C CYS A 130 5.94 -4.01 4.57
N GLU A 131 7.21 -3.63 4.43
CA GLU A 131 7.65 -2.28 4.16
C GLU A 131 8.25 -2.23 2.75
N ILE A 132 7.98 -1.17 2.01
CA ILE A 132 8.56 -0.89 0.72
C ILE A 132 9.09 0.54 0.75
N ASP A 133 10.41 0.70 0.65
CA ASP A 133 11.10 1.98 0.73
C ASP A 133 11.72 2.38 -0.60
N GLY A 134 11.34 3.57 -1.09
CA GLY A 134 11.97 4.24 -2.20
C GLY A 134 12.16 3.33 -3.41
N ARG A 135 13.42 3.04 -3.75
CA ARG A 135 13.82 2.22 -4.91
C ARG A 135 13.39 0.75 -4.84
N GLN A 136 12.84 0.29 -3.72
CA GLN A 136 12.17 -1.00 -3.62
C GLN A 136 10.83 -1.00 -4.37
N HIS A 137 10.23 0.18 -4.60
CA HIS A 137 9.08 0.31 -5.49
C HIS A 137 9.48 -0.01 -6.92
N PHE A 138 8.67 -0.84 -7.58
CA PHE A 138 8.91 -1.24 -8.97
C PHE A 138 8.80 -0.04 -9.92
N LEU A 139 7.76 0.78 -9.73
CA LEU A 139 7.52 1.95 -10.55
C LEU A 139 8.37 3.13 -10.09
N THR A 140 9.10 3.73 -11.02
CA THR A 140 10.02 4.85 -10.76
C THR A 140 9.28 6.04 -10.12
N ARG A 141 8.03 6.29 -10.54
CA ARG A 141 7.19 7.37 -10.00
C ARG A 141 6.89 7.23 -8.50
N ASN A 142 6.93 6.01 -7.97
CA ASN A 142 6.64 5.72 -6.57
C ASN A 142 7.90 5.71 -5.69
N GLN A 143 9.10 5.85 -6.26
CA GLN A 143 10.36 5.74 -5.51
C GLN A 143 10.66 6.91 -4.56
N ASN A 144 9.77 7.90 -4.48
CA ASN A 144 9.83 8.95 -3.45
C ASN A 144 9.00 8.60 -2.20
N LEU A 145 8.39 7.40 -2.17
CA LEU A 145 7.52 6.95 -1.10
C LEU A 145 8.22 5.93 -0.21
N TYR A 146 7.90 6.01 1.08
CA TYR A 146 7.99 4.90 2.01
C TYR A 146 6.56 4.44 2.30
N CYS A 147 6.34 3.13 2.25
CA CYS A 147 5.04 2.51 2.49
C CYS A 147 5.20 1.33 3.45
N ALA A 148 4.27 1.17 4.39
CA ALA A 148 4.19 0.02 5.28
C ALA A 148 2.74 -0.44 5.38
N ALA A 149 2.47 -1.72 5.10
CA ALA A 149 1.11 -2.21 4.91
C ALA A 149 0.86 -3.59 5.54
N MET A 150 -0.30 -3.75 6.20
CA MET A 150 -0.77 -5.03 6.78
C MET A 150 -2.12 -5.46 6.22
N PRO A 151 -2.30 -6.73 5.88
CA PRO A 151 -3.62 -7.27 5.62
C PRO A 151 -4.49 -7.22 6.88
N LEU A 152 -5.74 -6.84 6.70
CA LEU A 152 -6.81 -7.01 7.67
C LEU A 152 -7.50 -8.33 7.34
N GLN A 153 -7.59 -9.26 8.29
CA GLN A 153 -8.16 -10.59 8.05
C GLN A 153 -9.61 -10.69 8.52
N ARG A 154 -10.40 -11.48 7.80
CA ARG A 154 -11.71 -11.97 8.24
C ARG A 154 -11.54 -13.14 9.20
N PRO A 155 -12.58 -13.51 9.99
CA PRO A 155 -12.53 -14.67 10.88
C PRO A 155 -12.24 -16.01 10.17
N ASP A 156 -12.51 -16.11 8.87
CA ASP A 156 -12.22 -17.29 8.04
C ASP A 156 -10.77 -17.33 7.52
N GLY A 157 -9.94 -16.34 7.85
CA GLY A 157 -8.56 -16.21 7.40
C GLY A 157 -8.40 -15.54 6.04
N SER A 158 -9.49 -15.19 5.34
CA SER A 158 -9.39 -14.44 4.09
C SER A 158 -9.05 -12.97 4.34
N ILE A 159 -8.34 -12.33 3.40
CA ILE A 159 -8.03 -10.90 3.50
C ILE A 159 -9.31 -10.07 3.27
N ALA A 160 -9.66 -9.26 4.25
CA ALA A 160 -10.76 -8.29 4.21
C ALA A 160 -10.37 -6.99 3.48
N GLY A 161 -9.10 -6.61 3.55
CA GLY A 161 -8.53 -5.42 2.96
C GLY A 161 -7.10 -5.20 3.46
N VAL A 162 -6.50 -4.05 3.16
CA VAL A 162 -5.16 -3.70 3.65
C VAL A 162 -5.19 -2.34 4.33
N LEU A 163 -4.48 -2.25 5.44
CA LEU A 163 -4.18 -1.00 6.11
C LEU A 163 -2.75 -0.59 5.79
N ASP A 164 -2.56 0.58 5.21
CA ASP A 164 -1.27 1.10 4.76
C ASP A 164 -0.97 2.47 5.37
N ILE A 165 0.30 2.73 5.66
CA ILE A 165 0.83 4.04 5.98
C ILE A 165 1.83 4.41 4.88
N SER A 166 1.54 5.51 4.19
CA SER A 166 2.36 6.00 3.08
C SER A 166 2.83 7.43 3.36
N GLY A 167 4.12 7.66 3.16
CA GLY A 167 4.77 8.94 3.41
C GLY A 167 5.98 9.16 2.52
N PRO A 168 6.70 10.28 2.67
CA PRO A 168 7.90 10.53 1.89
C PRO A 168 9.07 9.66 2.39
N ALA A 169 9.84 9.08 1.47
CA ALA A 169 10.94 8.15 1.78
C ALA A 169 12.07 8.78 2.62
N ASN A 170 12.24 10.09 2.55
CA ASN A 170 13.24 10.82 3.34
C ASN A 170 12.80 11.09 4.79
N PHE A 171 11.54 10.78 5.13
CA PHE A 171 10.99 10.95 6.46
C PHE A 171 10.06 9.78 6.82
N PRO A 172 10.61 8.55 6.88
CA PRO A 172 9.81 7.36 7.14
C PRO A 172 9.27 7.40 8.58
N PRO A 173 8.02 6.95 8.81
CA PRO A 173 7.50 6.82 10.15
C PRO A 173 8.34 5.89 11.03
N PRO A 174 8.43 6.15 12.35
CA PRO A 174 9.14 5.28 13.26
C PRO A 174 8.66 3.82 13.16
N ALA A 175 9.60 2.90 13.03
CA ALA A 175 9.27 1.50 12.80
C ALA A 175 8.36 0.89 13.88
N HIS A 176 8.35 1.38 15.13
CA HIS A 176 7.46 0.88 16.19
C HIS A 176 5.95 1.10 15.93
N LEU A 177 5.58 2.10 15.11
CA LEU A 177 4.18 2.31 14.67
C LEU A 177 3.66 1.13 13.83
N TRP A 178 4.60 0.35 13.31
CA TRP A 178 4.39 -0.79 12.45
C TRP A 178 4.83 -2.12 13.13
N LEU A 179 6.05 -2.18 13.63
CA LEU A 179 6.73 -3.33 14.23
C LEU A 179 6.11 -3.82 15.53
N GLY A 180 5.40 -2.96 16.29
CA GLY A 180 4.71 -3.35 17.51
C GLY A 180 3.64 -4.44 17.31
N LYS A 181 3.42 -4.84 16.05
CA LYS A 181 2.45 -5.84 15.63
C LYS A 181 3.11 -7.00 14.84
N SER A 182 4.29 -6.80 14.25
CA SER A 182 5.03 -7.78 13.43
C SER A 182 5.58 -9.06 14.13
N GLY A 183 5.39 -9.21 15.45
CA GLY A 183 5.82 -10.38 16.21
C GLY A 183 4.89 -11.58 16.02
N GLY A 184 4.93 -12.21 14.84
CA GLY A 184 4.14 -13.39 14.47
C GLY A 184 2.71 -13.03 14.09
N LYS A 185 2.37 -13.14 12.79
CA LYS A 185 1.04 -12.85 12.20
C LYS A 185 0.29 -11.76 12.95
N ALA A 186 0.61 -10.51 12.63
CA ALA A 186 -0.09 -9.38 13.19
C ALA A 186 -1.54 -9.34 12.69
N ASN A 187 -2.39 -10.14 13.31
CA ASN A 187 -3.80 -10.10 13.07
C ASN A 187 -4.32 -8.84 13.75
N TRP A 188 -4.49 -7.77 12.97
CA TRP A 188 -5.51 -6.78 13.32
C TRP A 188 -6.86 -7.50 13.15
N ASN A 189 -7.25 -8.26 14.17
CA ASN A 189 -8.60 -8.77 14.30
C ASN A 189 -9.50 -7.54 14.49
N ILE A 190 -9.97 -7.00 13.37
CA ILE A 190 -11.00 -5.96 13.30
C ILE A 190 -12.37 -6.48 13.76
N CYS A 191 -12.46 -7.77 14.09
CA CYS A 191 -13.56 -8.40 14.82
C CYS A 191 -13.02 -9.00 16.13
N GLY A 192 -13.16 -8.25 17.22
CA GLY A 192 -12.84 -8.66 18.59
C GLY A 192 -13.43 -7.67 19.57
#